data_AF-A0A9E3X060-F1
#
_entry.id   AF-A0A9E3X060-F1
#
_cell.length_a   1.000
_cell.length_b   1.000
_cell.length_c   1.000
_cell.angle_alpha   90.00
_cell.angle_beta   90.00
_cell.angle_gamma   90.00
#
_symmetry.space_group_name_H-M   'P 1'
#
loop_
_entity.id
_entity.type
_entity.pdbx_description
1 polymer ?
#
loop_
_entity_poly.entity_id
_entity_poly.type
_entity_poly.pdbx_seq_one_letter_code
_entity_poly.pdbx_strand_id
1 'polypeptide(L)'
;MTSSVDTSAEHTLQMAEQLVGTPQRKRRRLAWATVLAYIPLSIGAVAMIVPFLWMLLTSLKPAPELLGFAFLPEHPTLDNYVRVLSTSSFGLWYFNSLLVATFSTFCVAIFDSLVGYTINKFEFPGKNLIFLGILATLMI
;
A
#
# COMPACT_ATOMS: atom_id res chain seq x y z
N MET A 1 17.41 50.65 -39.59
CA MET A 1 17.85 50.59 -38.18
C MET A 1 17.18 49.42 -37.43
N THR A 2 16.81 48.33 -38.12
CA THR A 2 16.04 47.19 -37.56
C THR A 2 16.78 45.85 -37.61
N SER A 3 17.89 45.74 -38.35
CA SER A 3 18.60 44.47 -38.56
C SER A 3 19.46 43.99 -37.38
N SER A 4 19.88 44.88 -36.46
CA SER A 4 20.77 44.49 -35.34
C SER A 4 20.02 43.88 -34.14
N VAL A 5 18.70 44.11 -34.05
CA VAL A 5 17.85 43.58 -32.97
C VAL A 5 17.48 42.12 -33.27
N ASP A 6 17.21 41.80 -34.53
CA ASP A 6 16.86 40.44 -34.96
C ASP A 6 18.02 39.45 -34.75
N THR A 7 19.27 39.85 -35.06
CA THR A 7 20.45 38.99 -34.84
C THR A 7 20.68 38.68 -33.35
N SER A 8 20.39 39.63 -32.46
CA SER A 8 20.52 39.40 -31.02
C SER A 8 19.43 38.46 -30.49
N ALA A 9 18.20 38.59 -31.01
CA ALA A 9 17.10 37.70 -30.66
C ALA A 9 17.36 36.26 -31.13
N GLU A 10 17.84 36.08 -32.36
CA GLU A 10 18.23 34.76 -32.89
C GLU A 10 19.36 34.12 -32.07
N HIS A 11 20.36 34.90 -31.67
CA HIS A 11 21.45 34.39 -30.84
C HIS A 11 20.97 33.99 -29.44
N THR A 12 20.05 34.75 -28.83
CA THR A 12 19.43 34.35 -27.54
C THR A 12 18.55 33.12 -27.66
N LEU A 13 17.86 32.95 -28.79
CA LEU A 13 17.03 31.77 -29.04
C LEU A 13 17.89 30.53 -29.27
N GLN A 14 19.00 30.64 -30.01
CA GLN A 14 19.96 29.55 -30.19
C GLN A 14 20.65 29.17 -28.87
N MET A 15 21.01 30.13 -28.03
CA MET A 15 21.56 29.86 -26.70
C MET A 15 20.52 29.22 -25.76
N ALA A 16 19.26 29.63 -25.84
CA ALA A 16 18.16 28.99 -25.10
C ALA A 16 17.94 27.55 -25.57
N GLU A 17 18.00 27.28 -26.88
CA GLU A 17 17.87 25.93 -27.45
C GLU A 17 19.03 25.01 -27.02
N GLN A 18 20.25 25.54 -26.97
CA GLN A 18 21.43 24.82 -26.50
C GLN A 18 21.39 24.51 -25.00
N LEU A 19 20.88 25.43 -24.17
CA LEU A 19 20.69 25.21 -22.73
C LEU A 19 19.53 24.25 -22.41
N VAL A 20 18.52 24.19 -23.29
CA VAL A 20 17.38 23.25 -23.22
C VAL A 20 17.76 21.85 -23.75
N GLY A 21 19.01 21.64 -24.15
CA GLY A 21 19.60 20.33 -24.46
C GLY A 21 19.32 19.30 -23.35
N THR A 22 18.27 18.52 -23.55
CA THR A 22 17.78 17.53 -22.58
C THR A 22 18.89 16.56 -22.16
N PRO A 23 19.11 16.32 -20.85
CA PRO A 23 20.02 15.28 -20.40
C PRO A 23 19.37 13.91 -20.59
N GLN A 24 19.32 13.41 -21.83
CA GLN A 24 18.59 12.20 -22.21
C GLN A 24 19.45 10.91 -22.16
N ARG A 25 20.49 10.84 -21.32
CA ARG A 25 21.49 9.74 -21.39
C ARG A 25 21.58 8.77 -20.20
N LYS A 26 20.70 8.83 -19.20
CA LYS A 26 20.67 7.85 -18.09
C LYS A 26 19.63 6.71 -18.23
N ARG A 27 18.83 6.69 -19.30
CA ARG A 27 17.65 5.81 -19.41
C ARG A 27 17.96 4.30 -19.57
N ARG A 28 19.05 3.92 -20.27
CA ARG A 28 19.36 2.49 -20.54
C ARG A 28 19.95 1.72 -19.35
N ARG A 29 20.80 2.34 -18.52
CA ARG A 29 21.32 1.69 -17.28
C ARG A 29 20.23 1.54 -16.22
N LEU A 30 19.31 2.50 -16.14
CA LEU A 30 18.13 2.41 -15.30
C LEU A 30 17.24 1.22 -15.70
N ALA A 31 17.03 0.96 -16.99
CA ALA A 31 16.18 -0.14 -17.45
C ALA A 31 16.62 -1.54 -16.95
N TRP A 32 17.93 -1.85 -16.97
CA TRP A 32 18.44 -3.14 -16.46
C TRP A 32 18.41 -3.22 -14.94
N ALA A 33 18.70 -2.12 -14.24
CA ALA A 33 18.57 -2.03 -12.79
C ALA A 33 17.10 -2.19 -12.35
N THR A 34 16.17 -1.64 -13.13
CA THR A 34 14.73 -1.84 -12.95
C THR A 34 14.36 -3.30 -13.13
N VAL A 35 14.72 -3.95 -14.24
CA VAL A 35 14.43 -5.38 -14.44
C VAL A 35 15.01 -6.24 -13.31
N LEU A 36 16.26 -5.98 -12.89
CA LEU A 36 16.90 -6.72 -11.81
C LEU A 36 16.24 -6.46 -10.44
N ALA A 37 15.71 -5.26 -10.19
CA ALA A 37 14.96 -4.93 -8.97
C ALA A 37 13.56 -5.56 -8.97
N TYR A 38 12.95 -5.76 -10.14
CA TYR A 38 11.62 -6.35 -10.24
C TYR A 38 11.64 -7.86 -9.97
N ILE A 39 12.74 -8.56 -10.27
CA ILE A 39 12.88 -10.00 -9.99
C ILE A 39 12.64 -10.34 -8.50
N PRO A 40 13.39 -9.79 -7.53
CA PRO A 40 13.15 -10.07 -6.11
C PRO A 40 11.79 -9.54 -5.64
N LEU A 41 11.30 -8.44 -6.23
CA LEU A 41 9.98 -7.88 -5.89
C LEU A 41 8.84 -8.83 -6.32
N SER A 42 8.94 -9.39 -7.52
CA SER A 42 8.01 -10.39 -8.04
C SER A 42 8.10 -11.71 -7.26
N ILE A 43 9.31 -12.16 -6.90
CA ILE A 43 9.48 -13.34 -6.05
C ILE A 43 8.83 -13.12 -4.68
N GLY A 44 9.07 -11.97 -4.06
CA GLY A 44 8.44 -11.59 -2.78
C GLY A 44 6.92 -11.53 -2.89
N ALA A 45 6.39 -10.97 -3.97
CA ALA A 45 4.95 -10.93 -4.22
C ALA A 45 4.35 -12.32 -4.37
N VAL A 46 4.98 -13.21 -5.16
CA VAL A 46 4.53 -14.60 -5.31
C VAL A 46 4.59 -15.34 -3.98
N ALA A 47 5.69 -15.22 -3.23
CA ALA A 47 5.85 -15.84 -1.92
C ALA A 47 4.77 -15.39 -0.92
N MET A 48 4.36 -14.12 -0.96
CA MET A 48 3.27 -13.59 -0.16
C MET A 48 1.90 -14.13 -0.58
N ILE A 49 1.66 -14.36 -1.88
CA ILE A 49 0.36 -14.83 -2.41
C ILE A 49 0.14 -16.33 -2.18
N VAL A 50 1.20 -17.15 -2.21
CA VAL A 50 1.13 -18.60 -2.02
C VAL A 50 0.32 -19.04 -0.79
N PRO A 51 0.52 -18.51 0.43
CA PRO A 51 -0.27 -18.91 1.60
C PRO A 51 -1.75 -18.55 1.48
N PHE A 52 -2.10 -17.44 0.81
CA PHE A 52 -3.50 -17.10 0.55
C PHE A 52 -4.16 -18.05 -0.44
N LEU A 53 -3.45 -18.45 -1.50
CA LEU A 53 -3.92 -19.46 -2.44
C LEU A 53 -4.12 -20.80 -1.74
N TRP A 54 -3.18 -21.21 -0.89
CA TRP A 54 -3.30 -22.42 -0.10
C TRP A 54 -4.53 -22.39 0.83
N MET A 55 -4.76 -21.25 1.50
CA MET A 55 -5.93 -21.06 2.36
C MET A 55 -7.24 -21.20 1.58
N LEU A 56 -7.32 -20.62 0.38
CA LEU A 56 -8.51 -20.68 -0.49
C LEU A 56 -8.76 -22.08 -1.05
N LEU A 57 -7.71 -22.79 -1.46
CA LEU A 57 -7.84 -24.17 -1.92
C LEU A 57 -8.25 -25.10 -0.78
N THR A 58 -7.72 -24.86 0.42
CA THR A 58 -8.05 -25.65 1.63
C THR A 58 -9.48 -25.40 2.10
N SER A 59 -10.01 -24.18 1.98
CA SER A 59 -11.40 -23.89 2.37
C SER A 59 -12.44 -24.61 1.51
N LEU A 60 -12.07 -25.02 0.29
CA LEU A 60 -12.90 -25.78 -0.64
C LEU A 60 -12.76 -27.31 -0.48
N LYS A 61 -11.82 -27.79 0.33
CA LYS A 61 -11.61 -29.24 0.54
C LYS A 61 -12.66 -29.82 1.49
N PRO A 62 -13.25 -30.99 1.18
CA PRO A 62 -14.13 -31.69 2.09
C PRO A 62 -13.33 -32.24 3.29
N ALA A 63 -13.99 -32.42 4.44
CA ALA A 63 -13.35 -32.80 5.70
C ALA A 63 -12.40 -34.03 5.64
N PRO A 64 -12.68 -35.09 4.85
CA PRO A 64 -11.77 -36.23 4.70
C PRO A 64 -10.45 -35.88 3.98
N GLU A 65 -10.45 -34.88 3.09
CA GLU A 65 -9.27 -34.46 2.30
C GLU A 65 -8.34 -33.52 3.08
N LEU A 66 -8.73 -33.07 4.27
CA LEU A 66 -7.93 -32.17 5.12
C LEU A 66 -6.69 -32.85 5.72
N LEU A 67 -6.66 -34.19 5.77
CA LEU A 67 -5.52 -34.97 6.27
C LEU A 67 -4.40 -35.14 5.22
N GLY A 68 -4.66 -34.78 3.96
CA GLY A 68 -3.69 -34.88 2.87
C GLY A 68 -2.99 -33.55 2.55
N PHE A 69 -1.69 -33.63 2.22
CA PHE A 69 -0.87 -32.48 1.80
C PHE A 69 -1.06 -32.07 0.32
N ALA A 70 -2.12 -32.52 -0.35
CA ALA A 70 -2.35 -32.18 -1.76
C ALA A 70 -2.56 -30.66 -1.94
N PHE A 71 -1.85 -30.03 -2.87
CA PHE A 71 -2.01 -28.57 -3.11
C PHE A 71 -3.35 -28.26 -3.78
N LEU A 72 -3.84 -29.14 -4.66
CA LEU A 72 -5.15 -29.01 -5.31
C LEU A 72 -6.19 -29.94 -4.63
N PRO A 73 -7.45 -29.48 -4.47
CA PRO A 73 -8.56 -30.32 -4.01
C PRO A 73 -8.93 -31.36 -5.09
N GLU A 74 -9.21 -32.60 -4.69
CA GLU A 74 -9.67 -33.64 -5.62
C GLU A 74 -11.17 -33.46 -5.89
N HIS A 75 -11.93 -33.11 -4.86
CA HIS A 75 -13.37 -32.81 -4.95
C HIS A 75 -13.67 -31.44 -4.32
N PRO A 76 -13.58 -30.32 -5.07
CA PRO A 76 -13.92 -29.01 -4.54
C PRO A 76 -15.41 -28.93 -4.17
N THR A 77 -15.71 -28.50 -2.94
CA THR A 77 -17.08 -28.38 -2.42
C THR A 77 -17.31 -27.03 -1.75
N LEU A 78 -18.57 -26.56 -1.77
CA LEU A 78 -19.00 -25.34 -1.07
C LEU A 78 -19.69 -25.63 0.27
N ASP A 79 -19.79 -26.89 0.66
CA ASP A 79 -20.49 -27.35 1.86
C ASP A 79 -19.91 -26.74 3.14
N ASN A 80 -18.60 -26.49 3.17
CA ASN A 80 -17.93 -25.81 4.29
C ASN A 80 -18.51 -24.40 4.52
N TYR A 81 -18.74 -23.65 3.44
CA TYR A 81 -19.32 -22.31 3.52
C TYR A 81 -20.78 -22.37 3.96
N VAL A 82 -21.57 -23.26 3.37
CA VAL A 82 -22.99 -23.44 3.75
C VAL A 82 -23.10 -23.83 5.22
N ARG A 83 -22.24 -24.72 5.70
CA ARG A 83 -22.22 -25.15 7.11
C ARG A 83 -21.89 -24.01 8.07
N VAL A 84 -20.87 -23.20 7.76
CA VAL A 84 -20.49 -22.05 8.59
C VAL A 84 -21.60 -21.01 8.63
N LEU A 85 -22.26 -20.76 7.50
CA LEU A 85 -23.33 -19.77 7.40
C LEU A 85 -24.67 -20.23 7.99
N SER A 86 -24.96 -21.54 7.99
CA SER A 86 -26.25 -22.08 8.46
C SER A 86 -26.22 -22.59 9.90
N THR A 87 -25.11 -23.17 10.34
CA THR A 87 -25.02 -23.91 11.62
C THR A 87 -24.31 -23.12 12.70
N SER A 88 -23.45 -22.16 12.34
CA SER A 88 -22.68 -21.36 13.29
C SER A 88 -23.27 -19.97 13.46
N SER A 89 -23.08 -19.36 14.64
CA SER A 89 -23.36 -17.94 14.91
C SER A 89 -22.41 -16.97 14.18
N PHE A 90 -21.89 -17.39 13.02
CA PHE A 90 -20.88 -16.66 12.24
C PHE A 90 -21.36 -15.25 11.89
N GLY A 91 -22.63 -15.10 11.50
CA GLY A 91 -23.21 -13.78 11.20
C GLY A 91 -23.16 -12.81 12.39
N LEU A 92 -23.41 -13.31 13.62
CA LEU A 92 -23.33 -12.49 14.83
C LEU A 92 -21.89 -12.10 15.15
N TRP A 93 -20.93 -13.02 15.05
CA TRP A 93 -19.52 -12.72 15.29
C TRP A 93 -18.99 -11.73 14.27
N TYR A 94 -19.31 -11.93 12.99
CA TYR A 94 -18.94 -11.02 11.91
C TYR A 94 -19.51 -9.61 12.14
N PHE A 95 -20.80 -9.51 12.49
CA PHE A 95 -21.43 -8.23 12.76
C PHE A 95 -20.84 -7.52 13.99
N ASN A 96 -20.58 -8.25 15.08
CA ASN A 96 -19.94 -7.69 16.27
C ASN A 96 -18.56 -7.13 15.94
N SER A 97 -17.72 -7.88 15.22
CA SER A 97 -16.40 -7.41 14.80
C SER A 97 -16.50 -6.20 13.87
N LEU A 98 -17.43 -6.21 12.91
CA LEU A 98 -17.63 -5.10 11.99
C LEU A 98 -18.07 -3.82 12.73
N LEU A 99 -18.98 -3.95 13.68
CA LEU A 99 -19.47 -2.83 14.50
C LEU A 99 -18.32 -2.25 15.34
N VAL A 100 -17.57 -3.10 16.03
CA VAL A 100 -16.43 -2.67 16.86
C VAL A 100 -15.34 -2.04 16.01
N ALA A 101 -14.97 -2.63 14.87
CA ALA A 101 -13.94 -2.10 13.98
C ALA A 101 -14.33 -0.73 13.40
N THR A 102 -15.58 -0.59 12.96
CA THR A 102 -16.09 0.67 12.39
C THR A 102 -16.15 1.76 13.46
N PHE A 103 -16.74 1.45 14.61
CA PHE A 103 -16.89 2.41 15.70
C PHE A 103 -15.53 2.85 16.25
N SER A 104 -14.63 1.91 16.51
CA SER A 104 -13.28 2.23 17.00
C SER A 104 -12.49 3.07 15.99
N THR A 105 -12.49 2.71 14.71
CA THR A 105 -11.82 3.48 13.65
C THR A 105 -12.38 4.90 13.56
N PHE A 106 -13.70 5.05 13.62
CA PHE A 106 -14.35 6.36 13.59
C PHE A 106 -13.96 7.24 14.79
N CYS A 107 -13.99 6.67 16.01
CA CYS A 107 -13.56 7.38 17.21
C CYS A 107 -12.08 7.78 17.11
N VAL A 108 -11.19 6.84 16.76
CA VAL A 108 -9.76 7.09 16.62
C VAL A 108 -9.51 8.20 15.60
N ALA A 109 -10.14 8.15 14.42
CA ALA A 109 -9.97 9.18 13.39
C ALA A 109 -10.37 10.59 13.88
N ILE A 110 -11.46 10.70 14.65
CA ILE A 110 -11.89 11.98 15.24
C ILE A 110 -10.88 12.48 16.27
N PHE A 111 -10.48 11.62 17.22
CA PHE A 111 -9.54 12.00 18.27
C PHE A 111 -8.16 12.33 17.72
N ASP A 112 -7.63 11.53 16.80
CA ASP A 112 -6.33 11.75 16.17
C ASP A 112 -6.32 13.07 15.39
N SER A 113 -7.40 13.37 14.66
CA SER A 113 -7.54 14.64 13.95
C SER A 113 -7.56 15.83 14.90
N LEU A 114 -8.27 15.71 16.03
CA LEU A 114 -8.37 16.78 17.03
C LEU A 114 -7.04 17.00 17.78
N VAL A 115 -6.36 15.92 18.14
CA VAL A 115 -5.03 15.96 18.79
C VAL A 115 -4.00 16.55 17.83
N GLY A 116 -3.97 16.08 16.58
CA GLY A 116 -3.07 16.59 15.53
C GLY A 116 -3.31 18.08 15.27
N TYR A 117 -4.57 18.51 15.16
CA TYR A 117 -4.91 19.93 15.03
C TYR A 117 -4.45 20.74 16.25
N THR A 118 -4.66 20.23 17.46
CA THR A 118 -4.31 20.93 18.69
C THR A 118 -2.80 21.14 18.83
N ILE A 119 -2.00 20.11 18.56
CA ILE A 119 -0.54 20.17 18.61
C ILE A 119 0.03 21.10 17.52
N ASN A 120 -0.61 21.14 16.34
CA ASN A 120 -0.16 22.01 15.26
C ASN A 120 -0.55 23.48 15.47
N LYS A 121 -1.78 23.76 15.93
CA LYS A 121 -2.33 25.13 15.99
C LYS A 121 -2.04 25.85 17.31
N PHE A 122 -1.98 25.16 18.44
CA PHE A 122 -1.81 25.78 19.76
C PHE A 122 -0.39 25.60 20.28
N GLU A 123 0.12 26.63 20.97
CA GLU A 123 1.41 26.60 21.66
C GLU A 123 1.18 26.53 23.18
N PHE A 124 1.51 25.39 23.77
CA PHE A 124 1.38 25.15 25.22
C PHE A 124 2.64 24.48 25.76
N PRO A 125 3.02 24.74 27.03
CA PRO A 125 4.18 24.12 27.65
C PRO A 125 3.96 22.60 27.77
N GLY A 126 4.87 21.80 27.20
CA GLY A 126 4.77 20.32 27.16
C GLY A 126 4.42 19.72 25.79
N LYS A 127 4.05 20.54 24.79
CA LYS A 127 3.73 20.09 23.42
C LYS A 127 4.79 19.20 22.78
N ASN A 128 6.07 19.57 22.91
CA ASN A 128 7.18 18.82 22.32
C ASN A 128 7.36 17.44 22.96
N LEU A 129 7.05 17.30 24.25
CA LEU A 129 7.15 16.02 24.96
C LEU A 129 6.06 15.06 24.49
N ILE A 130 4.82 15.56 24.33
CA ILE A 130 3.70 14.77 23.80
C ILE A 130 3.99 14.36 22.34
N PHE A 131 4.45 15.29 21.52
CA PHE A 131 4.81 15.00 20.13
C PHE A 131 5.92 13.94 20.01
N LEU A 132 6.96 14.05 20.84
CA LEU A 132 8.04 13.06 20.89
C LEU A 132 7.54 11.70 21.38
N GLY A 133 6.61 11.66 22.34
CA GLY A 133 5.97 10.43 22.81
C GLY A 133 5.19 9.72 21.70
N ILE A 134 4.40 10.47 20.91
CA ILE A 134 3.68 9.93 19.76
C ILE A 134 4.68 9.36 18.72
N LEU A 135 5.73 10.13 18.39
CA LEU A 135 6.77 9.64 17.48
C LEU A 135 7.48 8.38 18.00
N ALA A 136 7.79 8.33 19.29
CA ALA A 136 8.41 7.16 19.91
C ALA A 136 7.52 5.92 19.77
N THR A 137 6.20 6.04 19.96
CA THR A 137 5.27 4.92 19.76
C THR A 137 5.12 4.48 18.31
N LEU A 138 5.49 5.31 17.33
CA LEU A 138 5.53 4.92 15.91
C LEU A 138 6.84 4.24 15.51
N MET A 139 7.93 4.50 16.23
CA MET A 139 9.25 3.92 15.94
C MET A 139 9.49 2.56 16.63
N ILE A 140 8.72 2.27 17.68
CA ILE A 140 8.72 0.99 18.40
C ILE A 140 7.81 -0.01 17.68
#